data_AF-A0A9P6EDY2-F1
#
_entry.id   AF-A0A9P6EDY2-F1
#
_cell.length_a   1.000
_cell.length_b   1.000
_cell.length_c   1.000
_cell.angle_alpha   90.00
_cell.angle_beta   90.00
_cell.angle_gamma   90.00
#
_symmetry.space_group_name_H-M   'P 1'
#
loop_
_entity.id
_entity.type
_entity.pdbx_description
1 polymer ?
#
loop_
_entity_poly.entity_id
_entity_poly.type
_entity_poly.pdbx_seq_one_letter_code
_entity_poly.pdbx_strand_id
1 'polypeptide(L)'
;TKQDHWNTVLEYISTKEKDRCNVWKDEVQNLLVFSGLFSAVVTALLVESYRDLEEDPNHALFRTMAVGIARLANMTEVGELPQAFAVSASTKRINALWFLSLVFSLSTAVISIVSLQWLR
;
A
#
# COMPACT_ATOMS: atom_id res chain seq x y z
N THR A 1 38.90 40.49 18.68
CA THR A 1 37.70 41.34 18.49
C THR A 1 36.90 40.99 17.23
N LYS A 2 37.36 41.21 15.99
CA LYS A 2 36.54 40.83 14.81
C LYS A 2 36.34 39.31 14.65
N GLN A 3 37.36 38.51 14.98
CA GLN A 3 37.29 37.05 14.94
C GLN A 3 36.28 36.48 15.96
N ASP A 4 36.17 37.10 17.14
CA ASP A 4 35.25 36.67 18.20
C ASP A 4 33.79 36.82 17.80
N HIS A 5 33.43 37.92 17.13
CA HIS A 5 32.05 38.16 16.69
C HIS A 5 31.61 37.13 15.65
N TRP A 6 32.50 36.73 14.74
CA TRP A 6 32.21 35.67 13.78
C TRP A 6 32.03 34.32 14.45
N ASN A 7 32.83 34.00 15.47
CA ASN A 7 32.68 32.76 16.24
C ASN A 7 31.36 32.73 16.99
N THR A 8 30.95 33.84 17.64
CA THR A 8 29.66 33.93 18.33
C THR A 8 28.48 33.76 17.37
N VAL A 9 28.54 34.38 16.19
CA VAL A 9 27.48 34.23 15.16
C VAL A 9 27.45 32.81 14.61
N LEU A 10 28.61 32.19 14.35
CA LEU A 10 28.72 30.81 13.90
C LEU A 10 28.18 29.82 14.94
N GLU A 11 28.49 30.02 16.21
CA GLU A 11 28.00 29.17 17.30
C GLU A 11 26.48 29.29 17.45
N TYR A 12 25.94 30.51 17.35
CA TYR A 12 24.50 30.74 17.37
C TYR A 12 23.79 30.05 16.19
N ILE A 13 24.30 30.22 14.97
CA ILE A 13 23.73 29.59 13.76
C ILE A 13 23.86 28.07 13.86
N SER A 14 25.03 27.54 14.25
CA SER A 14 25.27 26.11 14.45
C SER A 14 24.28 25.49 15.44
N THR A 15 24.07 26.16 16.57
CA THR A 15 23.15 25.67 17.61
C THR A 15 21.72 25.64 17.07
N LYS A 16 21.28 26.73 16.41
CA LYS A 16 19.94 26.83 15.84
C LYS A 16 19.69 25.81 14.72
N GLU A 17 20.65 25.60 13.82
CA GLU A 17 20.56 24.60 12.75
C GLU A 17 20.53 23.18 13.32
N LYS A 18 21.31 22.91 14.38
CA LYS A 18 21.30 21.61 15.06
C LYS A 18 19.96 21.32 15.75
N ASP A 19 19.37 22.32 16.39
CA ASP A 19 18.04 22.21 17.00
C ASP A 19 16.96 21.94 15.93
N ARG A 20 17.00 22.67 14.80
CA ARG A 20 16.08 22.43 13.68
C ARG A 20 16.24 21.04 13.08
N CYS A 21 17.48 20.58 12.91
CA CYS A 21 17.79 19.24 12.42
C CYS A 21 17.25 18.15 13.37
N ASN A 22 17.40 18.34 14.68
CA ASN A 22 16.84 17.43 15.68
C ASN A 22 15.30 17.38 15.61
N VAL A 23 14.63 18.54 15.55
CA VAL A 23 13.15 18.58 15.43
C VAL A 23 12.69 17.86 14.16
N TRP A 24 13.33 18.13 13.03
CA TRP A 24 12.95 17.49 11.77
C TRP A 24 13.21 15.99 11.79
N LYS A 25 14.31 15.56 12.41
CA LYS A 25 14.59 14.15 12.63
C LYS A 25 13.49 13.46 13.44
N ASP A 26 13.02 14.10 14.51
CA ASP A 26 11.94 13.56 15.35
C ASP A 26 10.61 13.48 14.58
N GLU A 27 10.27 14.51 13.79
CA GLU A 27 9.08 14.50 12.91
C GLU A 27 9.15 13.37 11.88
N VAL A 28 10.29 13.19 11.21
CA VAL A 28 10.47 12.14 10.21
C VAL A 28 10.41 10.76 10.85
N GLN A 29 10.98 10.57 12.05
CA GLN A 29 10.85 9.31 12.80
C GLN A 29 9.38 9.00 13.13
N ASN A 30 8.61 10.00 13.56
CA ASN A 30 7.19 9.84 13.82
C ASN A 30 6.42 9.44 12.54
N LEU A 31 6.67 10.12 11.41
CA LEU A 31 6.09 9.75 10.11
C LEU A 31 6.46 8.33 9.68
N LEU A 32 7.67 7.87 9.99
CA LEU A 32 8.11 6.52 9.68
C LEU A 32 7.30 5.45 10.46
N VAL A 33 7.01 5.71 11.73
CA VAL A 33 6.15 4.85 12.56
C VAL A 33 4.73 4.80 11.99
N PHE A 34 4.15 5.96 11.64
CA PHE A 34 2.84 6.02 11.00
C PHE A 34 2.81 5.25 9.68
N SER A 35 3.85 5.40 8.85
CA SER A 35 3.95 4.66 7.59
C SER A 35 4.05 3.14 7.80
N GLY A 36 4.76 2.69 8.84
CA GLY A 36 4.86 1.27 9.17
C GLY A 36 3.51 0.68 9.60
N LEU A 37 2.80 1.37 10.51
CA LEU A 37 1.46 0.98 10.94
C LEU A 37 0.47 0.97 9.77
N PHE A 38 0.53 1.99 8.92
CA PHE A 38 -0.28 2.07 7.73
C PHE A 38 0.00 0.91 6.76
N SER A 39 1.27 0.59 6.51
CA SER A 39 1.66 -0.55 5.68
C SER A 39 1.16 -1.89 6.23
N ALA A 40 1.16 -2.07 7.56
CA ALA A 40 0.60 -3.27 8.21
C ALA A 40 -0.91 -3.38 7.97
N VAL A 41 -1.67 -2.30 8.16
CA VAL A 41 -3.12 -2.28 7.90
C VAL A 41 -3.41 -2.56 6.42
N VAL A 42 -2.68 -1.94 5.50
CA VAL A 42 -2.90 -2.18 4.07
C VAL A 42 -2.50 -3.59 3.66
N THR A 43 -1.46 -4.19 4.26
CA THR A 43 -1.10 -5.60 4.02
C THR A 43 -2.24 -6.53 4.44
N ALA A 44 -2.86 -6.29 5.60
CA ALA A 44 -4.01 -7.07 6.05
C ALA A 44 -5.21 -6.94 5.10
N LEU A 45 -5.52 -5.72 4.64
CA LEU A 45 -6.59 -5.46 3.68
C LEU A 45 -6.30 -6.03 2.28
N LEU A 46 -5.03 -6.05 1.88
CA LEU A 46 -4.59 -6.67 0.64
C LEU A 46 -4.79 -8.17 0.68
N VAL A 47 -4.40 -8.84 1.77
CA VAL A 47 -4.63 -10.28 1.97
C VAL A 47 -6.12 -10.60 1.88
N GLU A 48 -6.97 -9.81 2.53
CA GLU A 48 -8.42 -10.01 2.47
C GLU A 48 -8.97 -9.75 1.06
N SER A 49 -8.51 -8.71 0.36
CA SER A 49 -8.92 -8.44 -1.02
C SER A 49 -8.46 -9.54 -2.00
N TYR A 50 -7.33 -10.20 -1.77
CA TYR A 50 -6.91 -11.34 -2.57
C TYR A 50 -7.85 -12.53 -2.38
N ARG A 51 -8.31 -12.78 -1.14
CA ARG A 51 -9.29 -13.83 -0.83
C ARG A 51 -10.64 -13.56 -1.47
N ASP A 52 -11.09 -12.31 -1.51
CA ASP A 52 -12.32 -11.91 -2.20
C ASP A 52 -12.24 -12.01 -3.73
N LEU A 53 -11.03 -12.01 -4.30
CA LEU A 53 -10.81 -12.17 -5.75
C LEU A 53 -10.70 -13.64 -6.17
N GLU A 54 -10.41 -14.55 -5.23
CA GLU A 54 -10.26 -15.96 -5.51
C GLU A 54 -11.67 -16.59 -5.66
N GLU A 55 -11.99 -17.02 -6.87
CA GLU A 55 -13.24 -17.74 -7.16
C GLU A 55 -13.27 -18.99 -6.29
N ASP A 56 -14.28 -19.12 -5.41
CA ASP A 56 -14.40 -20.26 -4.50
C ASP A 56 -14.18 -21.55 -5.31
N PRO A 57 -13.16 -22.36 -5.01
CA PRO A 57 -12.84 -23.54 -5.80
C PRO A 57 -14.03 -24.49 -5.91
N ASN A 58 -14.97 -24.48 -4.95
CA ASN A 58 -16.21 -25.22 -5.04
C ASN A 58 -17.14 -24.69 -6.14
N HIS A 59 -17.17 -23.39 -6.41
CA HIS A 59 -17.95 -22.82 -7.52
C HIS A 59 -17.36 -23.16 -8.89
N ALA A 60 -16.03 -23.18 -9.02
CA ALA A 60 -15.38 -23.63 -10.26
C ALA A 60 -15.62 -25.12 -10.53
N LEU A 61 -15.56 -25.96 -9.49
CA LEU A 61 -15.86 -27.40 -9.58
C LEU A 61 -17.34 -27.66 -9.87
N PHE A 62 -18.25 -26.93 -9.21
CA PHE A 62 -19.69 -27.06 -9.48
C PHE A 62 -20.04 -26.62 -10.91
N ARG A 63 -19.41 -25.56 -11.42
CA ARG A 63 -19.57 -25.07 -12.80
C ARG A 63 -19.08 -26.09 -13.82
N THR A 64 -17.89 -26.68 -13.62
CA THR A 64 -17.35 -27.71 -14.52
C THR A 64 -18.20 -28.98 -14.51
N MET A 65 -18.68 -29.41 -13.34
CA MET A 65 -19.63 -30.52 -13.23
C MET A 65 -20.96 -30.22 -13.92
N ALA A 66 -21.55 -29.04 -13.70
CA ALA A 66 -22.82 -28.64 -14.32
C ALA A 66 -22.72 -28.62 -15.86
N VAL A 67 -21.62 -28.08 -16.41
CA VAL A 67 -21.36 -28.11 -17.85
C VAL A 67 -21.15 -29.55 -18.34
N GLY A 68 -20.40 -30.37 -17.61
CA GLY A 68 -20.16 -31.77 -17.96
C GLY A 68 -21.45 -32.61 -18.03
N ILE A 69 -22.35 -32.42 -17.06
CA ILE A 69 -23.65 -33.11 -17.00
C ILE A 69 -24.56 -32.62 -18.14
N ALA A 70 -24.61 -31.31 -18.42
CA ALA A 70 -25.42 -30.75 -19.50
C ALA A 70 -24.99 -31.25 -20.88
N ARG A 71 -23.67 -31.40 -21.11
CA ARG A 71 -23.10 -31.97 -22.34
C ARG A 71 -23.44 -33.46 -22.49
N LEU A 72 -23.39 -34.22 -21.39
CA LEU A 72 -23.70 -35.65 -21.39
C LEU A 72 -25.21 -35.91 -21.59
N ALA A 73 -26.06 -35.01 -21.10
CA ALA A 73 -27.51 -35.09 -21.24
C ALA A 73 -28.06 -34.61 -22.60
N ASN A 74 -27.18 -34.18 -23.52
CA ASN A 74 -27.52 -33.67 -24.85
C ASN A 74 -28.62 -32.57 -24.84
N MET A 75 -28.66 -31.77 -23.77
CA MET A 75 -29.55 -30.61 -23.67
C MET A 75 -28.95 -29.47 -24.48
N THR A 76 -29.44 -29.25 -25.69
CA THR A 76 -29.05 -28.13 -26.56
C THR A 76 -29.58 -26.78 -26.07
N GLU A 77 -30.58 -26.79 -25.20
CA GLU A 77 -31.01 -25.61 -24.43
C GLU A 77 -30.32 -25.60 -23.08
N VAL A 78 -29.04 -25.23 -23.08
CA VAL A 78 -28.39 -24.83 -21.84
C VAL A 78 -28.97 -23.46 -21.50
N GLY A 79 -30.06 -23.45 -20.71
CA GLY A 79 -30.52 -22.26 -20.02
C GLY A 79 -29.31 -21.59 -19.39
N GLU A 80 -29.12 -20.32 -19.74
CA GLU A 80 -27.99 -19.44 -19.43
C GLU A 80 -26.87 -20.12 -18.63
N LEU A 81 -25.80 -20.55 -19.33
CA LEU A 81 -24.53 -20.89 -18.70
C LEU A 81 -24.26 -19.88 -17.58
N PRO A 82 -24.00 -20.30 -16.33
CA PRO A 82 -23.75 -19.36 -15.24
C PRO A 82 -22.65 -18.42 -15.73
N GLN A 83 -22.92 -17.12 -15.72
CA GLN A 83 -21.99 -16.12 -16.24
C GLN A 83 -20.60 -16.40 -15.66
N ALA A 84 -19.57 -16.47 -16.52
CA ALA A 84 -18.17 -16.56 -16.09
C ALA A 84 -17.96 -15.53 -14.99
N PHE A 85 -17.28 -15.88 -13.88
CA PHE A 85 -17.02 -14.97 -12.76
C PHE A 85 -16.41 -13.67 -13.32
N ALA A 86 -17.27 -12.69 -13.58
CA ALA A 86 -16.88 -11.42 -14.11
C ALA A 86 -16.55 -10.62 -12.88
N VAL A 87 -15.30 -10.75 -12.41
CA VAL A 87 -14.76 -9.95 -11.31
C VAL A 87 -15.17 -8.50 -11.58
N SER A 88 -16.06 -7.97 -10.75
CA SER A 88 -16.72 -6.70 -10.98
C SER A 88 -15.66 -5.61 -11.17
N ALA A 89 -15.86 -4.74 -12.17
CA ALA A 89 -14.93 -3.64 -12.44
C ALA A 89 -14.74 -2.72 -11.21
N SER A 90 -15.74 -2.66 -10.32
CA SER A 90 -15.64 -1.95 -9.04
C SER A 90 -14.63 -2.58 -8.09
N THR A 91 -14.63 -3.92 -7.93
CA THR A 91 -13.69 -4.66 -7.08
C THR A 91 -12.25 -4.43 -7.52
N LYS A 92 -12.01 -4.43 -8.85
CA LYS A 92 -10.68 -4.13 -9.42
C LYS A 92 -10.22 -2.71 -9.10
N ARG A 93 -11.11 -1.73 -9.18
CA ARG A 93 -10.80 -0.32 -8.88
C ARG A 93 -10.51 -0.10 -7.40
N ILE A 94 -11.30 -0.72 -6.52
CA ILE A 94 -11.09 -0.64 -5.06
C ILE A 94 -9.73 -1.25 -4.70
N ASN A 95 -9.41 -2.43 -5.22
CA ASN A 95 -8.11 -3.05 -4.97
C ASN A 95 -6.93 -2.22 -5.55
N ALA A 96 -7.10 -1.62 -6.72
CA ALA A 96 -6.12 -0.69 -7.28
C ALA A 96 -5.91 0.54 -6.38
N LEU A 97 -6.98 1.11 -5.82
CA LEU A 97 -6.90 2.23 -4.88
C LEU A 97 -6.18 1.82 -3.57
N TRP A 98 -6.47 0.63 -3.04
CA TRP A 98 -5.74 0.08 -1.89
C TRP A 98 -4.25 -0.08 -2.19
N PHE A 99 -3.90 -0.61 -3.35
CA PHE A 99 -2.51 -0.76 -3.80
C PHE A 99 -1.80 0.60 -3.99
N LEU A 100 -2.45 1.56 -4.64
CA LEU A 100 -1.94 2.92 -4.81
C LEU A 100 -1.67 3.60 -3.46
N SER A 101 -2.57 3.39 -2.49
CA SER A 101 -2.42 3.88 -1.12
C SER A 101 -1.15 3.33 -0.46
N LEU A 102 -0.87 2.03 -0.66
CA LEU A 102 0.37 1.39 -0.18
C LEU A 102 1.62 1.98 -0.84
N VAL A 103 1.60 2.13 -2.17
CA VAL A 103 2.73 2.69 -2.91
C VAL A 103 3.04 4.11 -2.48
N PHE A 104 2.02 4.94 -2.25
CA PHE A 104 2.20 6.31 -1.77
C PHE A 104 2.77 6.35 -0.34
N SER A 105 2.31 5.47 0.54
CA SER A 105 2.89 5.33 1.88
C SER A 105 4.35 4.88 1.84
N LEU A 106 4.69 3.85 1.07
CA LEU A 106 6.06 3.37 0.93
C LEU A 106 6.97 4.46 0.34
N SER A 107 6.49 5.18 -0.67
CA SER A 107 7.22 6.30 -1.27
C SER A 107 7.51 7.39 -0.24
N THR A 108 6.52 7.72 0.60
CA THR A 108 6.71 8.69 1.69
C THR A 108 7.76 8.19 2.69
N ALA A 109 7.74 6.91 3.06
CA ALA A 109 8.77 6.33 3.93
C ALA A 109 10.18 6.38 3.31
N VAL A 110 10.31 6.09 2.01
CA VAL A 110 11.60 6.16 1.31
C VAL A 110 12.11 7.60 1.29
N ILE A 111 11.26 8.57 0.94
CA ILE A 111 11.62 10.00 0.95
C ILE A 111 12.06 10.43 2.36
N SER A 112 11.32 10.03 3.40
CA SER A 112 11.67 10.24 4.81
C SER A 112 13.03 9.63 5.21
N ILE A 113 13.36 8.42 4.75
CA ILE A 113 14.65 7.79 5.05
C ILE A 113 15.80 8.51 4.34
N VAL A 114 15.64 8.86 3.06
CA VAL A 114 16.65 9.60 2.30
C VAL A 114 16.89 10.97 2.94
N SER A 115 15.81 11.67 3.28
CA SER A 115 15.82 12.92 4.05
C SER A 115 16.72 12.84 5.30
N LEU A 116 16.53 11.81 6.12
CA LEU A 116 17.34 11.55 7.31
C LEU A 116 18.81 11.23 7.01
N GLN A 117 19.10 10.59 5.88
CA GLN A 117 20.48 10.31 5.47
C GLN A 117 21.24 11.58 5.07
N TRP A 118 20.56 12.57 4.47
CA TRP A 118 21.17 13.84 4.08
C TRP A 118 21.38 14.81 5.25
N LEU A 119 20.57 14.71 6.31
CA LEU A 119 20.67 15.57 7.49
C LEU A 119 21.56 15.00 8.61
N ARG A 120 22.06 13.78 8.42
CA ARG A 120 23.05 13.15 9.30
C ARG A 120 24.47 13.54 8.90
#